data_AF-A0ABD3XAR9-F1
#
_entry.id   AF-A0ABD3XAR9-F1
#
_cell.length_a   1.000
_cell.length_b   1.000
_cell.length_c   1.000
_cell.angle_alpha   90.00
_cell.angle_beta   90.00
_cell.angle_gamma   90.00
#
_symmetry.space_group_name_H-M   'P 1'
#
loop_
_entity.id
_entity.type
_entity.pdbx_description
1 polymer ?
#
loop_
_entity_poly.entity_id
_entity_poly.type
_entity_poly.pdbx_seq_one_letter_code
_entity_poly.pdbx_strand_id
1 'polypeptide(L)'
;MMTLQIRLLLVFARMYVEAFIVQQGSRVPDAVQSLIVHNGLWYGTWHQPEFCPKGSFANGYRMKIEWDQNGGDDTGLNSIKLRCIYEDGSFAGEVTSWEGSWGTWRPLHICPSIPGELNLLTSFVLKAEPDQGGGDDTGVNAVKFTCRSTSTGSRDIILNNGGDDGPFGHYGSWSVSCRPGSFICGLRTKIENAQGNGDDTALDDVQFYCCNDWALSFK
;
A
#
# COMPACT_ATOMS: atom_id res chain seq x y z
N MET A 1 -11.89 73.32 23.34
CA MET A 1 -11.96 71.86 23.57
C MET A 1 -11.09 71.19 22.49
N MET A 2 -9.76 71.24 22.63
CA MET A 2 -8.89 70.21 23.24
C MET A 2 -8.85 68.91 22.39
N THR A 3 -8.00 68.83 21.35
CA THR A 3 -6.68 68.14 21.28
C THR A 3 -6.65 66.62 21.57
N LEU A 4 -6.27 65.85 20.54
CA LEU A 4 -5.17 64.85 20.49
C LEU A 4 -5.13 63.72 21.54
N GLN A 5 -5.22 62.45 21.12
CA GLN A 5 -4.14 61.43 21.20
C GLN A 5 -4.66 59.96 21.16
N ILE A 6 -4.12 59.22 20.17
CA ILE A 6 -3.44 57.92 20.30
C ILE A 6 -4.11 56.85 21.17
N ARG A 7 -4.57 55.74 20.54
CA ARG A 7 -4.16 54.36 20.89
C ARG A 7 -4.22 53.44 19.66
N LEU A 8 -3.09 53.44 18.94
CA LEU A 8 -2.58 52.26 18.25
C LEU A 8 -2.25 51.20 19.34
N LEU A 9 -2.50 49.92 19.05
CA LEU A 9 -2.29 48.70 19.85
C LEU A 9 -3.52 48.19 20.62
N LEU A 10 -3.74 46.87 20.48
CA LEU A 10 -4.86 46.00 20.90
C LEU A 10 -5.92 45.84 19.78
N VAL A 11 -5.98 44.77 18.99
CA VAL A 11 -5.41 43.43 19.09
C VAL A 11 -5.41 42.81 17.67
N PHE A 12 -4.24 42.49 17.14
CA PHE A 12 -4.03 41.57 16.01
C PHE A 12 -4.36 40.13 16.45
N ALA A 13 -5.60 39.86 16.84
CA ALA A 13 -6.09 38.51 17.17
C ALA A 13 -7.59 38.41 16.85
N ARG A 14 -7.89 38.45 15.56
CA ARG A 14 -9.06 37.74 15.00
C ARG A 14 -8.64 36.80 13.87
N MET A 15 -7.37 36.39 13.89
CA MET A 15 -6.95 35.12 13.30
C MET A 15 -7.27 34.04 14.34
N TYR A 16 -8.04 33.03 13.92
CA TYR A 16 -8.52 31.88 14.70
C TYR A 16 -9.62 32.28 15.70
N VAL A 17 -10.83 31.72 15.72
CA VAL A 17 -11.21 30.32 15.59
C VAL A 17 -12.66 30.28 15.09
N GLU A 18 -12.89 29.81 13.87
CA GLU A 18 -13.95 28.83 13.63
C GLU A 18 -13.33 27.74 12.79
N ALA A 19 -12.83 26.75 13.50
CA ALA A 19 -12.58 25.44 12.95
C ALA A 19 -13.92 24.92 12.40
N PHE A 20 -14.13 25.10 11.09
CA PHE A 20 -14.96 24.16 10.37
C PHE A 20 -14.21 22.84 10.39
N ILE A 21 -14.58 22.02 11.37
CA ILE A 21 -14.28 20.59 11.42
C ILE A 21 -14.86 20.00 10.13
N VAL A 22 -14.05 19.96 9.07
CA VAL A 22 -14.23 18.93 8.06
C VAL A 22 -13.85 17.65 8.79
N GLN A 23 -14.86 16.84 9.12
CA GLN A 23 -14.66 15.49 9.60
C GLN A 23 -13.61 14.81 8.70
N GLN A 24 -12.41 14.57 9.22
CA GLN A 24 -11.52 13.55 8.70
C GLN A 24 -12.11 12.17 9.03
N GLY A 25 -13.24 11.87 8.39
CA GLY A 25 -13.94 10.60 8.47
C GLY A 25 -13.84 9.89 7.13
N SER A 26 -12.91 8.95 7.03
CA SER A 26 -13.13 7.63 6.40
C SER A 26 -13.96 7.57 5.10
N ARG A 27 -13.69 8.44 4.12
CA ARG A 27 -14.05 8.15 2.73
C ARG A 27 -12.80 7.67 2.02
N VAL A 28 -12.68 6.36 1.94
CA VAL A 28 -11.88 5.70 0.90
C VAL A 28 -12.18 6.43 -0.41
N PRO A 29 -11.20 7.10 -1.06
CA PRO A 29 -11.46 7.74 -2.33
C PRO A 29 -11.81 6.64 -3.33
N ASP A 30 -13.08 6.53 -3.69
CA ASP A 30 -13.59 5.80 -4.87
C ASP A 30 -13.16 4.33 -5.05
N ALA A 31 -12.83 3.60 -3.98
CA ALA A 31 -12.55 2.17 -4.09
C ALA A 31 -13.82 1.39 -4.46
N VAL A 32 -13.75 0.64 -5.54
CA VAL A 32 -14.86 -0.13 -6.12
C VAL A 32 -14.74 -1.64 -5.91
N GLN A 33 -13.55 -2.10 -5.51
CA GLN A 33 -13.25 -3.51 -5.29
C GLN A 33 -12.11 -3.67 -4.29
N SER A 34 -12.23 -4.66 -3.42
CA SER A 34 -11.13 -5.11 -2.56
C SER A 34 -10.59 -6.44 -3.09
N LEU A 35 -9.27 -6.56 -3.13
CA LEU A 35 -8.56 -7.76 -3.51
C LEU A 35 -8.04 -8.45 -2.24
N ILE A 36 -8.32 -9.74 -2.10
CA ILE A 36 -7.82 -10.60 -1.02
C ILE A 36 -7.32 -11.91 -1.63
N VAL A 37 -6.44 -12.60 -0.90
CA VAL A 37 -6.07 -14.00 -1.15
C VAL A 37 -6.35 -14.83 0.12
N HIS A 38 -6.19 -16.14 0.04
CA HIS A 38 -6.57 -17.06 1.14
C HIS A 38 -5.39 -17.79 1.78
N ASN A 39 -4.16 -17.42 1.40
CA ASN A 39 -2.93 -18.00 1.93
C ASN A 39 -2.15 -17.04 2.84
N GLY A 40 -2.78 -15.98 3.32
CA GLY A 40 -2.30 -15.18 4.46
C GLY A 40 -2.88 -15.70 5.78
N LEU A 41 -2.34 -15.25 6.91
CA LEU A 41 -2.71 -15.73 8.23
C LEU A 41 -4.03 -15.13 8.74
N TRP A 42 -4.81 -15.95 9.45
CA TRP A 42 -6.14 -15.57 9.91
C TRP A 42 -6.12 -14.68 11.17
N TYR A 43 -5.04 -14.73 11.96
CA TYR A 43 -4.80 -13.87 13.12
C TYR A 43 -4.08 -12.56 12.75
N GLY A 44 -3.67 -11.76 13.73
CA GLY A 44 -3.08 -10.43 13.54
C GLY A 44 -4.10 -9.28 13.52
N THR A 45 -3.60 -8.04 13.51
CA THR A 45 -4.39 -6.81 13.51
C THR A 45 -4.28 -6.09 12.16
N TRP A 46 -5.42 -5.72 11.58
CA TRP A 46 -5.44 -4.86 10.39
C TRP A 46 -5.07 -3.44 10.75
N HIS A 47 -4.02 -2.91 10.12
CA HIS A 47 -3.68 -1.50 10.20
C HIS A 47 -4.57 -0.64 9.29
N GLN A 48 -4.53 0.67 9.51
CA GLN A 48 -5.34 1.61 8.74
C GLN A 48 -4.95 1.53 7.25
N PRO A 49 -5.95 1.55 6.34
CA PRO A 49 -5.66 1.59 4.92
C PRO A 49 -5.02 2.92 4.53
N GLU A 50 -4.10 2.85 3.58
CA GLU A 50 -3.48 4.02 2.96
C GLU A 50 -3.71 3.98 1.45
N PHE A 51 -4.05 5.13 0.88
CA PHE A 51 -4.42 5.27 -0.52
C PHE A 51 -3.49 6.25 -1.21
N CYS A 52 -3.16 5.94 -2.47
CA CYS A 52 -2.54 6.88 -3.38
C CYS A 52 -3.29 8.22 -3.37
N PRO A 53 -2.59 9.35 -3.58
CA PRO A 53 -3.24 10.64 -3.74
C PRO A 53 -4.38 10.59 -4.76
N LYS A 54 -5.42 11.42 -4.55
CA LYS A 54 -6.59 11.43 -5.42
C LYS A 54 -6.19 11.58 -6.90
N GLY A 55 -6.73 10.71 -7.75
CA GLY A 55 -6.45 10.70 -9.19
C GLY A 55 -5.11 10.05 -9.57
N SER A 56 -4.48 9.32 -8.65
CA SER A 56 -3.25 8.57 -8.91
C SER A 56 -3.42 7.08 -8.58
N PHE A 57 -2.63 6.24 -9.23
CA PHE A 57 -2.71 4.78 -9.14
C PHE A 57 -1.33 4.16 -8.97
N ALA A 58 -1.28 2.96 -8.41
CA ALA A 58 -0.04 2.26 -8.20
C ALA A 58 0.48 1.69 -9.53
N ASN A 59 1.73 2.00 -9.87
CA ASN A 59 2.43 1.43 -11.03
C ASN A 59 3.66 0.61 -10.66
N GLY A 60 3.90 0.43 -9.37
CA GLY A 60 5.06 -0.27 -8.86
C GLY A 60 4.98 -0.44 -7.36
N TYR A 61 5.92 -1.20 -6.81
CA TYR A 61 6.00 -1.48 -5.39
C TYR A 61 7.43 -1.85 -4.98
N ARG A 62 7.69 -1.77 -3.69
CA ARG A 62 8.86 -2.33 -3.04
C ARG A 62 8.46 -3.02 -1.75
N MET A 63 9.29 -3.97 -1.36
CA MET A 63 9.10 -4.79 -0.17
C MET A 63 10.21 -4.49 0.84
N LYS A 64 9.88 -4.48 2.13
CA LYS A 64 10.88 -4.48 3.19
C LYS A 64 11.01 -5.91 3.69
N ILE A 65 12.14 -6.54 3.46
CA ILE A 65 12.35 -7.96 3.76
C ILE A 65 13.56 -8.10 4.67
N GLU A 66 13.42 -8.97 5.65
CA GLU A 66 14.51 -9.45 6.49
C GLU A 66 15.03 -10.77 5.93
N TRP A 67 16.34 -10.84 5.68
CA TRP A 67 17.02 -12.08 5.28
C TRP A 67 17.87 -12.57 6.45
N ASP A 68 18.06 -13.89 6.51
CA ASP A 68 18.76 -14.61 7.58
C ASP A 68 20.06 -13.89 7.99
N GLN A 69 20.14 -13.58 9.28
CA GLN A 69 21.29 -12.90 9.91
C GLN A 69 22.26 -13.89 10.59
N ASN A 70 22.22 -15.19 10.27
CA ASN A 70 23.07 -16.24 10.87
C ASN A 70 22.91 -16.36 12.40
N GLY A 71 21.67 -16.40 12.90
CA GLY A 71 21.41 -16.73 14.31
C GLY A 71 20.24 -16.06 15.02
N GLY A 72 19.37 -15.35 14.29
CA GLY A 72 18.05 -14.93 14.77
C GLY A 72 16.98 -15.61 13.92
N ASP A 73 15.89 -16.05 14.55
CA ASP A 73 14.69 -16.46 13.82
C ASP A 73 14.09 -15.22 13.10
N ASP A 74 13.30 -15.49 12.06
CA ASP A 74 12.47 -14.57 11.28
C ASP A 74 13.07 -13.91 10.03
N THR A 75 13.06 -14.69 8.94
CA THR A 75 13.04 -14.16 7.58
C THR A 75 11.61 -13.87 7.15
N GLY A 76 11.25 -12.62 6.90
CA GLY A 76 9.87 -12.29 6.55
C GLY A 76 9.70 -10.97 5.81
N LEU A 77 8.54 -10.83 5.16
CA LEU A 77 8.07 -9.56 4.64
C LEU A 77 7.58 -8.72 5.82
N ASN A 78 8.20 -7.56 6.00
CA ASN A 78 7.88 -6.64 7.08
C ASN A 78 6.99 -5.47 6.58
N SER A 79 7.08 -5.10 5.31
CA SER A 79 6.30 -3.97 4.76
C SER A 79 6.17 -4.03 3.25
N ILE A 80 5.07 -3.48 2.73
CA ILE A 80 4.84 -3.29 1.29
C ILE A 80 4.60 -1.80 1.06
N LYS A 81 5.31 -1.20 0.10
CA LYS A 81 5.14 0.19 -0.27
C LYS A 81 4.80 0.30 -1.75
N LEU A 82 3.65 0.88 -2.06
CA LEU A 82 3.19 1.14 -3.43
C LEU A 82 3.76 2.47 -3.91
N ARG A 83 4.17 2.51 -5.18
CA ARG A 83 4.54 3.74 -5.90
C ARG A 83 3.35 4.21 -6.73
N CYS A 84 2.89 5.42 -6.45
CA CYS A 84 1.75 6.03 -7.12
C CYS A 84 2.18 7.01 -8.23
N ILE A 85 1.42 7.04 -9.33
CA ILE A 85 1.59 8.00 -10.44
C ILE A 85 0.26 8.59 -10.88
N TYR A 86 0.33 9.81 -11.41
CA TYR A 86 -0.77 10.44 -12.13
C TYR A 86 -0.85 9.94 -13.58
N GLU A 87 -1.92 10.34 -14.29
CA GLU A 87 -2.20 9.97 -15.68
C GLU A 87 -1.11 10.43 -16.67
N ASP A 88 -0.41 11.52 -16.37
CA ASP A 88 0.74 12.00 -17.15
C ASP A 88 2.05 11.22 -16.88
N GLY A 89 1.98 10.21 -16.00
CA GLY A 89 3.12 9.40 -15.57
C GLY A 89 3.99 10.05 -14.49
N SER A 90 3.67 11.26 -14.04
CA SER A 90 4.41 11.93 -12.98
C SER A 90 4.24 11.23 -11.63
N PHE A 91 5.29 11.26 -10.82
CA PHE A 91 5.30 10.62 -9.50
C PHE A 91 4.34 11.35 -8.54
N ALA A 92 3.39 10.60 -7.99
CA ALA A 92 2.39 11.13 -7.06
C ALA A 92 2.78 10.93 -5.59
N GLY A 93 3.63 9.95 -5.29
CA GLY A 93 4.03 9.60 -3.93
C GLY A 93 4.13 8.09 -3.72
N GLU A 94 4.29 7.70 -2.45
CA GLU A 94 4.30 6.30 -2.03
C GLU A 94 3.39 6.11 -0.82
N VAL A 95 2.81 4.91 -0.68
CA VAL A 95 1.92 4.54 0.43
C VAL A 95 2.23 3.12 0.92
N THR A 96 2.12 2.86 2.22
CA THR A 96 2.60 1.61 2.85
C THR A 96 1.62 0.96 3.83
N SER A 97 0.59 1.66 4.31
CA SER A 97 -0.32 1.26 5.41
C SER A 97 0.37 1.13 6.77
N TRP A 98 1.40 0.28 6.86
CA TRP A 98 2.25 0.12 8.02
C TRP A 98 3.69 -0.15 7.60
N GLU A 99 4.66 0.36 8.37
CA GLU A 99 6.09 0.12 8.15
C GLU A 99 6.72 -0.46 9.42
N GLY A 100 7.28 -1.66 9.30
CA GLY A 100 7.97 -2.36 10.36
C GLY A 100 9.39 -1.86 10.57
N SER A 101 9.92 -2.10 11.76
CA SER A 101 11.25 -1.63 12.15
C SER A 101 12.37 -2.43 11.46
N TRP A 102 12.11 -3.70 11.15
CA TRP A 102 13.12 -4.66 10.70
C TRP A 102 13.18 -4.83 9.18
N GLY A 103 14.24 -5.50 8.72
CA GLY A 103 14.52 -5.75 7.31
C GLY A 103 15.03 -4.53 6.52
N THR A 104 15.35 -4.78 5.24
CA THR A 104 15.82 -3.76 4.29
C THR A 104 14.84 -3.62 3.14
N TRP A 105 14.60 -2.36 2.72
CA TRP A 105 13.82 -2.08 1.52
C TRP A 105 14.55 -2.62 0.28
N ARG A 106 13.88 -3.53 -0.44
CA ARG A 106 14.30 -4.06 -1.72
C ARG A 106 14.16 -3.03 -2.85
N PRO A 107 14.83 -3.23 -3.99
CA PRO A 107 14.65 -2.41 -5.18
C PRO A 107 13.17 -2.20 -5.53
N LEU A 108 12.89 -1.05 -6.13
CA LEU A 108 11.56 -0.72 -6.64
C LEU A 108 11.30 -1.50 -7.94
N HIS A 109 10.22 -2.29 -7.95
CA HIS A 109 9.71 -2.92 -9.17
C HIS A 109 8.62 -2.04 -9.77
N ILE A 110 8.76 -1.71 -11.05
CA ILE A 110 7.83 -0.84 -11.78
C ILE A 110 7.26 -1.63 -12.95
N CYS A 111 5.96 -1.49 -13.20
CA CYS A 111 5.33 -1.99 -14.40
C CYS A 111 6.09 -1.50 -15.65
N PRO A 112 6.29 -2.35 -16.67
CA PRO A 112 6.99 -1.97 -17.89
C PRO A 112 6.42 -0.70 -18.53
N SER A 113 7.30 0.20 -18.98
CA SER A 113 6.88 1.39 -19.71
C SER A 113 6.59 1.06 -21.16
N ILE A 114 5.44 1.49 -21.68
CA ILE A 114 5.09 1.42 -23.09
C ILE A 114 4.98 2.86 -23.61
N PRO A 115 5.60 3.23 -24.74
CA PRO A 115 5.46 4.58 -25.29
C PRO A 115 3.99 4.94 -25.53
N GLY A 116 3.52 6.01 -24.88
CA GLY A 116 2.16 6.51 -25.02
C GLY A 116 1.11 5.81 -24.13
N GLU A 117 1.50 4.86 -23.28
CA GLU A 117 0.59 4.17 -22.37
C GLU A 117 1.16 4.04 -20.96
N LEU A 118 0.27 3.88 -19.98
CA LEU A 118 0.64 3.54 -18.61
C LEU A 118 0.28 2.09 -18.31
N ASN A 119 1.16 1.38 -17.62
CA ASN A 119 0.84 0.09 -17.02
C ASN A 119 0.69 0.28 -15.51
N LEU A 120 -0.43 -0.17 -14.96
CA LEU A 120 -0.82 -0.01 -13.56
C LEU A 120 -1.11 -1.37 -12.93
N LEU A 121 -0.92 -1.49 -11.62
CA LEU A 121 -1.11 -2.75 -10.90
C LEU A 121 -2.60 -3.15 -10.85
N THR A 122 -2.90 -4.44 -11.03
CA THR A 122 -4.28 -4.95 -11.14
C THR A 122 -4.61 -6.17 -10.30
N SER A 123 -3.64 -7.03 -10.00
CA SER A 123 -3.81 -8.20 -9.13
C SER A 123 -2.54 -8.40 -8.31
N PHE A 124 -2.65 -9.18 -7.25
CA PHE A 124 -1.52 -9.61 -6.44
C PHE A 124 -1.60 -11.10 -6.08
N VAL A 125 -0.46 -11.65 -5.68
CA VAL A 125 -0.30 -12.99 -5.10
C VAL A 125 0.71 -12.94 -3.96
N LEU A 126 0.48 -13.71 -2.91
CA LEU A 126 1.40 -13.85 -1.77
C LEU A 126 2.23 -15.12 -1.87
N LYS A 127 3.50 -15.02 -1.45
CA LYS A 127 4.35 -16.14 -1.09
C LYS A 127 4.29 -16.30 0.42
N ALA A 128 3.81 -17.44 0.88
CA ALA A 128 3.71 -17.76 2.31
C ALA A 128 4.06 -19.23 2.52
N GLU A 129 4.43 -19.60 3.74
CA GLU A 129 4.64 -21.00 4.07
C GLU A 129 3.29 -21.73 4.21
N PRO A 130 3.21 -23.01 3.80
CA PRO A 130 2.00 -23.78 4.02
C PRO A 130 1.81 -24.09 5.50
N ASP A 131 0.57 -24.01 5.98
CA ASP A 131 0.13 -24.45 7.32
C ASP A 131 0.74 -25.83 7.65
N GLN A 132 1.64 -25.86 8.63
CA GLN A 132 2.31 -27.09 9.09
C GLN A 132 1.50 -27.81 10.20
N GLY A 133 0.29 -27.34 10.50
CA GLY A 133 -0.65 -27.89 11.47
C GLY A 133 -0.30 -27.56 12.93
N GLY A 134 0.88 -27.99 13.41
CA GLY A 134 1.30 -27.87 14.81
C GLY A 134 2.64 -27.16 14.97
N GLY A 135 2.64 -25.85 14.74
CA GLY A 135 3.78 -24.93 14.86
C GLY A 135 3.37 -23.55 14.36
N ASP A 136 4.14 -22.51 14.67
CA ASP A 136 3.84 -21.15 14.25
C ASP A 136 3.73 -21.08 12.72
N ASP A 137 2.56 -20.69 12.23
CA ASP A 137 2.31 -20.54 10.80
C ASP A 137 3.16 -19.38 10.30
N THR A 138 4.21 -19.66 9.53
CA THR A 138 5.19 -18.62 9.16
C THR A 138 4.56 -17.59 8.24
N GLY A 139 4.74 -16.30 8.58
CA GLY A 139 4.15 -15.15 7.90
C GLY A 139 4.48 -15.00 6.40
N VAL A 140 4.00 -13.91 5.82
CA VAL A 140 4.20 -13.62 4.39
C VAL A 140 5.68 -13.38 4.11
N ASN A 141 6.17 -14.00 3.04
CA ASN A 141 7.58 -13.94 2.64
C ASN A 141 7.81 -13.08 1.39
N ALA A 142 6.79 -12.87 0.55
CA ALA A 142 6.84 -11.96 -0.59
C ALA A 142 5.44 -11.64 -1.12
N VAL A 143 5.35 -10.57 -1.91
CA VAL A 143 4.20 -10.26 -2.76
C VAL A 143 4.65 -10.10 -4.21
N LYS A 144 3.83 -10.54 -5.17
CA LYS A 144 3.96 -10.23 -6.60
C LYS A 144 2.68 -9.61 -7.11
N PHE A 145 2.79 -8.86 -8.20
CA PHE A 145 1.66 -8.19 -8.83
C PHE A 145 1.57 -8.50 -10.32
N THR A 146 0.38 -8.30 -10.87
CA THR A 146 0.22 -8.11 -12.31
C THR A 146 0.04 -6.63 -12.64
N CYS A 147 0.43 -6.26 -13.85
CA CYS A 147 0.22 -4.95 -14.44
C CYS A 147 -0.69 -5.07 -15.66
N ARG A 148 -1.49 -4.04 -15.94
CA ARG A 148 -2.29 -3.93 -17.16
C ARG A 148 -2.15 -2.53 -17.74
N SER A 149 -2.09 -2.45 -19.07
CA SER A 149 -2.08 -1.17 -19.76
C SER A 149 -3.44 -0.48 -19.61
N THR A 150 -3.42 0.86 -19.51
CA THR A 150 -4.63 1.69 -19.50
C THR A 150 -5.37 1.69 -20.83
N SER A 151 -4.75 1.23 -21.92
CA SER A 151 -5.40 1.05 -23.22
C SER A 151 -6.35 -0.14 -23.23
N THR A 152 -7.41 -0.05 -24.04
CA THR A 152 -8.48 -1.06 -24.14
C THR A 152 -7.98 -2.40 -24.63
N GLY A 153 -8.43 -3.51 -24.00
CA GLY A 153 -8.19 -4.88 -24.47
C GLY A 153 -6.86 -5.50 -24.03
N SER A 154 -6.07 -4.79 -23.24
CA SER A 154 -4.79 -5.26 -22.70
C SER A 154 -4.96 -6.40 -21.69
N ARG A 155 -4.08 -7.40 -21.79
CA ARG A 155 -3.99 -8.50 -20.81
C ARG A 155 -3.04 -8.14 -19.68
N ASP A 156 -3.27 -8.74 -18.52
CA ASP A 156 -2.38 -8.63 -17.37
C ASP A 156 -1.02 -9.29 -17.66
N ILE A 157 0.07 -8.62 -17.26
CA ILE A 157 1.44 -9.12 -17.31
C ILE A 157 1.99 -9.25 -15.89
N ILE A 158 2.73 -10.32 -15.60
CA ILE A 158 3.32 -10.53 -14.27
C ILE A 158 4.52 -9.59 -14.11
N LEU A 159 4.54 -8.83 -13.01
CA LEU A 159 5.69 -8.04 -12.59
C LEU A 159 6.60 -8.91 -11.72
N ASN A 160 7.77 -9.25 -12.25
CA ASN A 160 8.73 -10.12 -11.56
C ASN A 160 9.51 -9.34 -10.47
N ASN A 161 9.68 -9.97 -9.31
CA ASN A 161 10.47 -9.45 -8.19
C ASN A 161 11.99 -9.49 -8.40
N GLY A 162 12.50 -9.95 -9.55
CA GLY A 162 13.94 -9.96 -9.81
C GLY A 162 14.79 -10.80 -8.84
N GLY A 163 14.19 -11.68 -8.04
CA GLY A 163 14.89 -12.46 -7.01
C GLY A 163 14.83 -11.86 -5.60
N ASP A 164 14.11 -10.75 -5.40
CA ASP A 164 13.98 -10.06 -4.11
C ASP A 164 12.97 -10.72 -3.15
N ASP A 165 12.61 -11.99 -3.36
CA ASP A 165 11.65 -12.74 -2.54
C ASP A 165 12.30 -13.16 -1.20
N GLY A 166 11.50 -13.30 -0.14
CA GLY A 166 11.88 -14.08 1.03
C GLY A 166 12.16 -15.54 0.63
N PRO A 167 13.09 -16.24 1.31
CA PRO A 167 13.56 -17.56 0.87
C PRO A 167 12.46 -18.64 0.98
N PHE A 168 11.58 -18.56 1.97
CA PHE A 168 10.66 -19.63 2.32
C PHE A 168 9.28 -19.53 1.64
N GLY A 169 8.55 -20.64 1.72
CA GLY A 169 7.17 -20.76 1.23
C GLY A 169 7.00 -20.87 -0.29
N HIS A 170 5.74 -20.85 -0.71
CA HIS A 170 5.34 -20.94 -2.11
C HIS A 170 4.31 -19.85 -2.44
N TYR A 171 4.26 -19.45 -3.72
CA TYR A 171 3.21 -18.56 -4.18
C TYR A 171 1.88 -19.31 -4.22
N GLY A 172 0.86 -18.69 -3.62
CA GLY A 172 -0.51 -19.20 -3.64
C GLY A 172 -1.21 -18.92 -4.98
N SER A 173 -2.53 -18.81 -4.92
CA SER A 173 -3.34 -18.38 -6.06
C SER A 173 -3.35 -16.87 -6.18
N TRP A 174 -3.32 -16.38 -7.42
CA TRP A 174 -3.56 -14.97 -7.70
C TRP A 174 -4.95 -14.55 -7.19
N SER A 175 -5.01 -13.34 -6.63
CA SER A 175 -6.29 -12.67 -6.42
C SER A 175 -6.99 -12.42 -7.75
N VAL A 176 -8.31 -12.17 -7.69
CA VAL A 176 -9.03 -11.63 -8.85
C VAL A 176 -8.37 -10.33 -9.31
N SER A 177 -8.34 -10.08 -10.62
CA SER A 177 -7.89 -8.78 -11.12
C SER A 177 -8.92 -7.68 -10.84
N CYS A 178 -8.45 -6.45 -10.73
CA CYS A 178 -9.28 -5.26 -10.76
C CYS A 178 -10.20 -5.28 -12.00
N ARG A 179 -11.47 -4.92 -11.79
CA ARG A 179 -12.47 -4.79 -12.86
C ARG A 179 -11.94 -3.93 -14.03
N PRO A 180 -12.46 -4.10 -15.25
CA PRO A 180 -12.15 -3.20 -16.36
C PRO A 180 -12.37 -1.74 -15.96
N GLY A 181 -11.42 -0.86 -16.31
CA GLY A 181 -11.46 0.56 -15.94
C GLY A 181 -11.15 0.85 -14.46
N SER A 182 -10.48 -0.06 -13.76
CA SER A 182 -10.02 0.15 -12.38
C SER A 182 -8.63 -0.43 -12.14
N PHE A 183 -7.90 0.14 -11.19
CA PHE A 183 -6.51 -0.20 -10.88
C PHE A 183 -6.23 -0.07 -9.38
N ILE A 184 -5.18 -0.74 -8.90
CA ILE A 184 -4.82 -0.68 -7.49
C ILE A 184 -4.42 0.76 -7.12
N CYS A 185 -5.06 1.28 -6.07
CA CYS A 185 -4.91 2.64 -5.58
C CYS A 185 -4.64 2.70 -4.07
N GLY A 186 -4.55 1.57 -3.38
CA GLY A 186 -4.32 1.56 -1.94
C GLY A 186 -4.16 0.15 -1.40
N LEU A 187 -3.74 0.09 -0.14
CA LEU A 187 -3.52 -1.14 0.60
C LEU A 187 -3.87 -0.98 2.06
N ARG A 188 -4.13 -2.10 2.72
CA ARG A 188 -3.94 -2.26 4.16
C ARG A 188 -3.20 -3.56 4.45
N THR A 189 -2.37 -3.55 5.47
CA THR A 189 -1.64 -4.73 5.92
C THR A 189 -2.19 -5.25 7.24
N LYS A 190 -2.08 -6.55 7.43
CA LYS A 190 -2.39 -7.24 8.67
C LYS A 190 -1.08 -7.69 9.30
N ILE A 191 -0.90 -7.34 10.55
CA ILE A 191 0.38 -7.47 11.25
C ILE A 191 0.14 -8.22 12.56
N GLU A 192 1.00 -9.19 12.87
CA GLU A 192 1.02 -9.80 14.20
C GLU A 192 1.57 -8.78 15.21
N ASN A 193 0.90 -8.61 16.35
CA ASN A 193 1.40 -7.73 17.41
C ASN A 193 2.47 -8.46 18.22
N ALA A 194 3.51 -7.73 18.65
CA ALA A 194 4.55 -8.24 19.54
C ALA A 194 3.98 -9.01 20.74
N GLN A 195 4.31 -10.29 20.86
CA GLN A 195 3.99 -11.19 21.97
C GLN A 195 5.14 -11.20 23.00
N GLY A 196 5.46 -10.03 23.58
CA GLY A 196 6.31 -9.94 24.79
C GLY A 196 7.74 -9.42 24.54
N ASN A 197 8.74 -10.05 25.17
CA ASN A 197 10.16 -9.64 25.11
C ASN A 197 10.93 -10.41 24.00
N GLY A 198 10.29 -10.60 22.86
CA GLY A 198 10.83 -11.23 21.65
C GLY A 198 10.26 -10.48 20.43
N ASP A 199 10.98 -10.54 19.32
CA ASP A 199 10.62 -9.85 18.08
C ASP A 199 9.38 -10.49 17.46
N ASP A 200 8.21 -9.83 17.47
CA ASP A 200 7.04 -10.35 16.75
C ASP A 200 6.31 -9.23 16.02
N THR A 201 6.79 -8.84 14.85
CA THR A 201 6.02 -7.95 13.98
C THR A 201 6.23 -8.29 12.51
N ALA A 202 5.68 -9.41 12.08
CA ALA A 202 5.67 -9.85 10.69
C ALA A 202 4.38 -9.43 9.96
N LEU A 203 4.45 -9.35 8.62
CA LEU A 203 3.25 -9.17 7.79
C LEU A 203 2.56 -10.52 7.61
N ASP A 204 1.31 -10.60 8.06
CA ASP A 204 0.48 -11.80 8.08
C ASP A 204 -0.40 -11.92 6.85
N ASP A 205 -0.94 -10.78 6.40
CA ASP A 205 -1.82 -10.71 5.25
C ASP A 205 -1.87 -9.28 4.68
N VAL A 206 -2.41 -9.13 3.49
CA VAL A 206 -2.59 -7.84 2.83
C VAL A 206 -3.89 -7.80 2.04
N GLN A 207 -4.55 -6.65 2.08
CA GLN A 207 -5.66 -6.34 1.21
C GLN A 207 -5.31 -5.14 0.34
N PHE A 208 -5.57 -5.25 -0.96
CA PHE A 208 -5.44 -4.14 -1.90
C PHE A 208 -6.81 -3.60 -2.31
N TYR A 209 -6.86 -2.34 -2.70
CA TYR A 209 -8.07 -1.66 -3.15
C TYR A 209 -7.92 -1.22 -4.60
N CYS A 210 -8.91 -1.53 -5.43
CA CYS A 210 -9.03 -1.00 -6.78
C CYS A 210 -9.93 0.24 -6.78
N CYS A 211 -9.46 1.32 -7.39
CA CYS A 211 -10.25 2.52 -7.66
C CYS A 211 -10.55 2.62 -9.15
N ASN A 212 -11.67 3.26 -9.49
CA ASN A 212 -11.98 3.60 -10.87
C ASN A 212 -10.86 4.44 -11.49
N ASP A 213 -10.58 4.21 -12.76
CA ASP A 213 -9.58 4.97 -13.51
C ASP A 213 -9.97 6.46 -13.67
N TRP A 214 -9.04 7.22 -14.23
CA TRP A 214 -9.17 8.65 -14.51
C TRP A 214 -10.40 8.98 -15.36
N ALA A 215 -10.83 8.11 -16.28
CA ALA A 215 -11.97 8.35 -17.16
C ALA A 215 -13.33 8.13 -16.46
N LEU A 216 -13.37 7.26 -15.45
CA LEU A 216 -14.58 6.91 -14.70
C LEU A 216 -14.69 7.64 -13.35
N SER A 217 -13.63 8.31 -12.90
CA SER A 217 -13.62 9.09 -11.65
C SER A 217 -14.31 10.46 -11.75
N PHE A 218 -14.67 10.91 -12.95
CA PHE A 218 -15.29 12.22 -13.21
C PHE A 218 -16.65 12.16 -13.92
N LYS A 219 -17.32 11.01 -13.91
CA LYS A 219 -18.71 10.86 -14.38
C LYS A 219 -19.70 10.79 -13.23
#